data_AF-A0A395I4J5-F1
#
_entry.id   AF-A0A395I4J5-F1
#
_cell.length_a   1.000
_cell.length_b   1.000
_cell.length_c   1.000
_cell.angle_alpha   90.00
_cell.angle_beta   90.00
_cell.angle_gamma   90.00
#
_symmetry.space_group_name_H-M   'P 1'
#
loop_
_entity.id
_entity.type
_entity.pdbx_description
1 polymer ?
#
loop_
_entity_poly.entity_id
_entity_poly.type
_entity_poly.pdbx_seq_one_letter_code
_entity_poly.pdbx_strand_id
1 'polypeptide(L)'
;MSYYFTILSPTDVPLFNIAFGTSKSGGDGIARFRFPDTAQYMNQFIIHSSLDMVEEAQWMNGNMYLKHIDTYPPASAYISAFLTPSGARFLLLHQPPQLPSTAASASGTSGSILGGSFSASALGGGSSRASASSVAANPTSPQTEEAVRQFMGEVYENYVKTVMSPFYRQGMEIRSSVFRSRVTAAGRKWL
;
A
#
# COMPACT_ATOMS: atom_id res chain seq x y z
N MET A 1 0.12 4.98 -6.57
CA MET A 1 0.44 3.89 -5.64
C MET A 1 -0.81 3.51 -4.86
N SER A 2 -0.99 2.23 -4.57
CA SER A 2 -2.17 1.69 -3.87
C SER A 2 -1.74 1.15 -2.51
N TYR A 3 -2.48 1.51 -1.46
CA TYR A 3 -2.17 1.18 -0.09
C TYR A 3 -3.27 0.34 0.53
N TYR A 4 -2.89 -0.71 1.25
CA TYR A 4 -3.76 -1.47 2.12
C TYR A 4 -3.16 -1.46 3.52
N PHE A 5 -3.87 -0.83 4.46
CA PHE A 5 -3.45 -0.68 5.84
C PHE A 5 -4.30 -1.55 6.75
N THR A 6 -3.64 -2.29 7.64
CA THR A 6 -4.27 -3.16 8.63
C THR A 6 -3.63 -2.97 10.00
N ILE A 7 -4.46 -3.04 11.04
CA ILE A 7 -4.03 -3.16 12.43
C ILE A 7 -4.39 -4.57 12.89
N LEU A 8 -3.38 -5.30 13.38
CA LEU A 8 -3.56 -6.59 14.02
C LEU A 8 -3.36 -6.46 15.52
N SER A 9 -4.11 -7.26 16.26
CA SER A 9 -3.91 -7.48 17.69
C SER A 9 -2.62 -8.30 17.93
N PRO A 10 -2.15 -8.36 19.19
CA PRO A 10 -1.04 -9.24 19.55
C PRO A 10 -1.30 -10.75 19.30
N THR A 11 -2.56 -11.14 19.08
CA THR A 11 -2.99 -12.52 18.81
C THR A 11 -3.35 -12.72 17.34
N ASP A 12 -2.82 -11.89 16.44
CA ASP A 12 -2.99 -11.96 14.98
C ASP A 12 -4.43 -11.79 14.46
N VAL A 13 -5.35 -11.39 15.33
CA VAL A 13 -6.72 -11.03 14.94
C VAL A 13 -6.71 -9.63 14.34
N PRO A 14 -7.29 -9.43 13.13
CA PRO A 14 -7.41 -8.10 12.53
C PRO A 14 -8.41 -7.23 13.28
N LEU A 15 -7.95 -6.05 13.71
CA LEU A 15 -8.75 -5.07 14.44
C LEU A 15 -9.32 -3.99 13.53
N PHE A 16 -8.60 -3.64 12.47
CA PHE A 16 -9.00 -2.60 11.52
C PHE A 16 -8.32 -2.82 10.17
N ASN A 17 -9.01 -2.52 9.09
CA ASN A 17 -8.46 -2.52 7.75
C ASN A 17 -9.07 -1.40 6.87
N ILE A 18 -8.25 -0.87 5.96
CA ILE A 18 -8.66 0.12 4.98
C ILE A 18 -7.76 0.07 3.75
N ALA A 19 -8.35 0.27 2.58
CA ALA A 19 -7.63 0.47 1.33
C ALA A 19 -7.80 1.91 0.86
N PHE A 20 -6.72 2.53 0.38
CA PHE A 20 -6.76 3.87 -0.24
C PHE A 20 -5.62 4.03 -1.25
N GLY A 21 -5.81 4.90 -2.24
CA GLY A 21 -4.78 5.26 -3.21
C GLY A 21 -3.94 6.45 -2.75
N THR A 22 -2.81 6.66 -3.41
CA THR A 22 -2.00 7.87 -3.23
C THR A 22 -2.82 9.11 -3.55
N SER A 23 -2.78 10.09 -2.65
CA SER A 23 -3.37 11.42 -2.87
C SER A 23 -2.29 12.48 -3.13
N LYS A 24 -1.02 12.13 -2.93
CA LYS A 24 0.12 12.98 -3.31
C LYS A 24 0.29 13.07 -4.82
N SER A 25 0.92 14.16 -5.27
CA SER A 25 1.30 14.41 -6.67
C SER A 25 0.14 14.35 -7.69
N GLY A 26 -1.08 14.68 -7.28
CA GLY A 26 -2.25 14.71 -8.17
C GLY A 26 -2.93 13.35 -8.37
N GLY A 27 -2.74 12.40 -7.45
CA GLY A 27 -3.47 11.13 -7.46
C GLY A 27 -4.92 11.28 -6.95
N ASP A 28 -5.84 10.50 -7.54
CA ASP A 28 -7.28 10.54 -7.24
C ASP A 28 -7.66 9.94 -5.86
N GLY A 29 -6.69 9.43 -5.09
CA GLY A 29 -6.93 8.75 -3.82
C GLY A 29 -7.60 7.36 -3.95
N ILE A 30 -7.80 6.87 -5.17
CA ILE A 30 -8.44 5.58 -5.45
C ILE A 30 -7.38 4.46 -5.47
N ALA A 31 -7.58 3.42 -4.67
CA ALA A 31 -6.73 2.24 -4.67
C ALA A 31 -6.98 1.40 -5.91
N ARG A 32 -5.92 1.06 -6.63
CA ARG A 32 -5.92 0.16 -7.80
C ARG A 32 -4.92 -0.97 -7.57
N PHE A 33 -5.42 -2.09 -7.04
CA PHE A 33 -4.60 -3.30 -6.84
C PHE A 33 -4.55 -4.13 -8.12
N ARG A 34 -3.54 -4.99 -8.26
CA ARG A 34 -3.33 -5.83 -9.45
C ARG A 34 -4.53 -6.73 -9.79
N PHE A 35 -5.18 -7.28 -8.78
CA PHE A 35 -6.31 -8.19 -8.93
C PHE A 35 -7.57 -7.53 -8.34
N PRO A 36 -8.28 -6.65 -9.07
CA PRO A 36 -9.37 -5.86 -8.50
C PRO A 36 -10.49 -6.72 -7.90
N ASP A 37 -10.85 -7.83 -8.55
CA ASP A 37 -11.95 -8.70 -8.13
C ASP A 37 -11.63 -9.50 -6.85
N THR A 38 -10.36 -9.82 -6.62
CA THR A 38 -9.89 -10.59 -5.46
C THR A 38 -9.00 -9.79 -4.51
N ALA A 39 -8.90 -8.46 -4.72
CA ALA A 39 -7.95 -7.59 -4.03
C ALA A 39 -8.08 -7.67 -2.51
N GLN A 40 -9.31 -7.72 -2.00
CA GLN A 40 -9.57 -7.76 -0.56
C GLN A 40 -8.96 -9.01 0.09
N TYR A 41 -9.23 -10.19 -0.49
CA TYR A 41 -8.73 -11.46 0.03
C TYR A 41 -7.23 -11.61 -0.19
N MET A 42 -6.73 -11.17 -1.35
CA MET A 42 -5.31 -11.25 -1.68
C MET A 42 -4.47 -10.34 -0.79
N ASN A 43 -4.92 -9.11 -0.54
CA ASN A 43 -4.21 -8.19 0.34
C ASN A 43 -4.17 -8.72 1.79
N GLN A 44 -5.25 -9.34 2.25
CA GLN A 44 -5.29 -9.99 3.56
C GLN A 44 -4.32 -11.18 3.62
N PHE A 45 -4.30 -12.03 2.59
CA PHE A 45 -3.37 -13.15 2.49
C PHE A 45 -1.90 -12.68 2.54
N ILE A 46 -1.54 -11.69 1.73
CA ILE A 46 -0.17 -11.14 1.68
C ILE A 46 0.24 -10.54 3.03
N ILE A 47 -0.65 -9.83 3.71
CA ILE A 47 -0.35 -9.28 5.03
C ILE A 47 -0.13 -10.39 6.05
N HIS A 48 -0.99 -11.41 6.09
CA HIS A 48 -0.84 -12.51 7.05
C HIS A 48 0.40 -13.36 6.77
N SER A 49 0.79 -13.56 5.51
CA SER A 49 2.04 -14.29 5.20
C SER A 49 3.29 -13.56 5.67
N SER A 50 3.24 -12.24 5.86
CA SER A 50 4.37 -11.44 6.34
C SER A 50 4.52 -11.42 7.87
N LEU A 51 3.58 -12.01 8.62
CA LEU A 51 3.59 -11.97 10.08
C LEU A 51 4.83 -12.65 10.67
N ASP A 52 5.25 -13.77 10.12
CA ASP A 52 6.43 -14.51 10.58
C ASP A 52 7.69 -13.62 10.51
N MET A 53 7.83 -12.85 9.42
CA MET A 53 8.94 -11.90 9.25
C MET A 53 8.87 -10.73 10.25
N VAL A 54 7.66 -10.26 10.59
CA VAL A 54 7.46 -9.22 11.63
C VAL A 54 7.87 -9.76 12.99
N GLU A 55 7.54 -11.01 13.30
CA GLU A 55 7.88 -11.64 14.57
C GLU A 55 9.38 -11.88 14.73
N GLU A 56 10.11 -12.17 13.66
CA GLU A 56 11.57 -12.25 13.70
C GLU A 56 12.18 -10.85 13.86
N ALA A 57 11.69 -9.87 13.08
CA ALA A 57 12.21 -8.50 13.10
C ALA A 57 12.03 -7.79 14.45
N GLN A 58 10.99 -8.10 15.22
CA GLN A 58 10.75 -7.48 16.54
C GLN A 58 11.85 -7.80 17.55
N TRP A 59 12.52 -8.95 17.43
CA TRP A 59 13.60 -9.36 18.34
C TRP A 59 14.94 -8.74 17.97
N MET A 60 15.08 -8.27 16.73
CA MET A 60 16.30 -7.66 16.22
C MET A 60 16.32 -6.14 16.35
N ASN A 61 15.16 -5.49 16.40
CA ASN A 61 15.03 -4.03 16.34
C ASN A 61 14.16 -3.48 17.47
N GLY A 62 14.71 -2.58 18.27
CA GLY A 62 13.99 -1.90 19.37
C GLY A 62 13.15 -0.70 18.93
N ASN A 63 13.21 -0.28 17.66
CA ASN A 63 12.40 0.81 17.14
C ASN A 63 10.97 0.36 16.83
N MET A 64 9.99 1.22 17.07
CA MET A 64 8.58 0.95 16.72
C MET A 64 8.40 0.80 15.21
N TYR A 65 9.11 1.60 14.40
CA TYR A 65 9.03 1.51 12.95
C TYR A 65 10.10 0.57 12.40
N LEU A 66 9.66 -0.55 11.83
CA LEU A 66 10.52 -1.62 11.29
C LEU A 66 10.86 -1.42 9.81
N LYS A 67 10.40 -0.32 9.21
CA LYS A 67 10.59 -0.01 7.78
C LYS A 67 9.99 -1.12 6.91
N HIS A 68 10.65 -1.42 5.80
CA HIS A 68 10.31 -2.50 4.90
C HIS A 68 10.74 -3.84 5.48
N ILE A 69 9.80 -4.79 5.58
CA ILE A 69 10.03 -6.11 6.16
C ILE A 69 10.02 -7.19 5.08
N ASP A 70 9.06 -7.13 4.16
CA ASP A 70 8.87 -8.19 3.18
C ASP A 70 8.34 -7.64 1.85
N THR A 71 8.69 -8.34 0.76
CA THR A 71 8.21 -8.06 -0.59
C THR A 71 7.54 -9.31 -1.12
N TYR A 72 6.29 -9.16 -1.59
CA TYR A 72 5.58 -10.21 -2.33
C TYR A 72 5.78 -10.00 -3.85
N PRO A 73 6.67 -10.79 -4.50
CA PRO A 73 7.08 -10.54 -5.88
C PRO A 73 5.94 -10.58 -6.92
N PRO A 74 4.96 -11.52 -6.85
CA PRO A 74 3.91 -11.62 -7.87
C PRO A 74 3.02 -10.38 -8.01
N ALA A 75 2.90 -9.55 -6.97
CA ALA A 75 2.14 -8.30 -7.04
C ALA A 75 3.03 -7.06 -6.92
N SER A 76 4.37 -7.24 -6.88
CA SER A 76 5.33 -6.20 -6.51
C SER A 76 4.85 -5.41 -5.28
N ALA A 77 4.31 -6.14 -4.30
CA ALA A 77 3.73 -5.54 -3.11
C ALA A 77 4.80 -5.50 -2.03
N TYR A 78 5.02 -4.31 -1.49
CA TYR A 78 5.99 -4.07 -0.44
C TYR A 78 5.22 -3.97 0.87
N ILE A 79 5.81 -4.49 1.94
CA ILE A 79 5.17 -4.54 3.24
C ILE A 79 6.06 -3.78 4.21
N SER A 80 5.48 -2.78 4.85
CA SER A 80 6.11 -2.03 5.92
C SER A 80 5.37 -2.28 7.23
N ALA A 81 6.10 -2.39 8.34
CA ALA A 81 5.48 -2.59 9.65
C ALA A 81 5.86 -1.54 10.67
N PHE A 82 4.92 -1.35 11.61
CA PHE A 82 5.08 -0.55 12.80
C PHE A 82 4.54 -1.33 14.00
N LEU A 83 5.42 -1.63 14.95
CA LEU A 83 5.11 -2.37 16.16
C LEU A 83 4.86 -1.39 17.31
N THR A 84 3.70 -1.50 17.93
CA THR A 84 3.38 -0.71 19.12
C THR A 84 3.94 -1.37 20.38
N PRO A 85 4.24 -0.59 21.45
CA PRO A 85 4.65 -1.16 22.74
C PRO A 85 3.61 -2.11 23.37
N SER A 86 2.33 -1.94 22.99
CA SER A 86 1.25 -2.83 23.42
C SER A 86 1.21 -4.18 22.68
N GLY A 87 2.12 -4.41 21.72
CA GLY A 87 2.16 -5.61 20.89
C GLY A 87 1.19 -5.61 19.70
N ALA A 88 0.38 -4.55 19.52
CA ALA A 88 -0.41 -4.38 18.30
C ALA A 88 0.51 -4.08 17.11
N ARG A 89 0.20 -4.69 15.96
CA ARG A 89 1.05 -4.71 14.77
C ARG A 89 0.35 -3.94 13.67
N PHE A 90 0.97 -2.86 13.20
CA PHE A 90 0.44 -2.05 12.09
C PHE A 90 1.18 -2.45 10.83
N LEU A 91 0.43 -2.89 9.82
CA LEU A 91 0.98 -3.38 8.56
C LEU A 91 0.43 -2.54 7.43
N LEU A 92 1.34 -2.05 6.58
CA LEU A 92 1.01 -1.30 5.39
C LEU A 92 1.59 -2.01 4.18
N LEU A 93 0.69 -2.51 3.34
CA LEU A 93 1.00 -3.01 2.02
C LEU A 93 0.92 -1.84 1.04
N HIS A 94 1.98 -1.65 0.25
CA HIS A 94 2.07 -0.62 -0.78
C HIS A 94 2.44 -1.25 -2.13
N GLN A 95 1.59 -1.01 -3.13
CA GLN A 95 1.75 -1.50 -4.50
C GLN A 95 2.00 -0.33 -5.45
N PRO A 96 3.14 -0.31 -6.17
CA PRO A 96 3.42 0.66 -7.21
C PRO A 96 2.29 0.70 -8.25
N PRO A 97 1.99 1.88 -8.83
CA PRO A 97 1.06 1.96 -9.94
C PRO A 97 1.57 1.07 -11.08
N GLN A 98 0.68 0.25 -11.62
CA GLN A 98 1.01 -0.57 -12.77
C GLN A 98 1.24 0.38 -13.94
N LEU A 99 2.48 0.50 -14.42
CA LEU A 99 2.68 1.00 -15.77
C LEU A 99 1.93 0.04 -16.70
N PRO A 100 1.17 0.52 -17.69
CA PRO A 100 0.54 -0.37 -18.66
C PRO A 100 1.66 -1.20 -19.28
N SER A 101 1.72 -2.48 -18.92
CA SER A 101 2.62 -3.41 -19.57
C SER A 101 2.17 -3.48 -21.03
N THR A 102 2.99 -2.96 -21.94
CA THR A 102 2.85 -3.16 -23.39
C THR A 102 3.15 -4.60 -23.79
N ALA A 103 2.69 -5.57 -22.99
CA ALA A 103 2.96 -6.99 -23.11
C ALA A 103 1.66 -7.77 -22.87
N ALA A 104 0.65 -7.48 -23.70
CA ALA A 104 -0.49 -8.36 -23.95
C ALA A 104 -1.09 -8.06 -25.32
N SER A 105 -0.25 -8.06 -26.35
CA SER A 105 -0.66 -8.21 -27.75
C SER A 105 0.38 -9.05 -28.49
N ALA A 106 0.60 -10.27 -28.01
CA ALA A 106 1.15 -11.35 -28.82
C ALA A 106 0.02 -12.33 -29.13
N SER A 107 -0.99 -11.82 -29.83
CA SER A 107 -2.04 -12.60 -30.46
C SER A 107 -1.51 -13.19 -31.77
N GLY A 108 -1.60 -14.52 -31.89
CA GLY A 108 -1.95 -15.18 -33.16
C GLY A 108 -0.96 -15.01 -34.31
N THR A 109 -0.09 -16.00 -34.46
CA THR A 109 0.43 -16.42 -35.76
C THR A 109 -0.74 -16.64 -36.73
N SER A 110 -0.86 -15.81 -37.79
CA SER A 110 -1.36 -16.15 -39.14
C SER A 110 -1.71 -14.89 -39.95
N GLY A 111 -1.17 -14.77 -41.16
CA GLY A 111 -1.77 -13.94 -42.22
C GLY A 111 -0.87 -12.85 -42.81
N SER A 112 -0.07 -13.22 -43.80
CA SER A 112 0.46 -12.29 -44.82
C SER A 112 -0.69 -11.75 -45.67
N ILE A 113 -0.81 -10.42 -45.84
CA ILE A 113 -1.13 -9.78 -47.14
C ILE A 113 -0.71 -8.30 -47.19
N LEU A 114 0.06 -8.02 -48.24
CA LEU A 114 0.40 -6.79 -48.96
C LEU A 114 -0.44 -5.52 -48.78
N GLY A 115 0.26 -4.38 -48.71
CA GLY A 115 -0.05 -3.20 -49.54
C GLY A 115 -0.48 -1.90 -48.84
N GLY A 116 0.19 -0.80 -49.15
CA GLY A 116 -0.40 0.55 -49.12
C GLY A 116 0.24 1.58 -48.18
N SER A 117 1.01 2.51 -48.76
CA SER A 117 1.50 3.72 -48.12
C SER A 117 0.38 4.73 -47.83
N PHE A 118 0.40 5.37 -46.66
CA PHE A 118 0.10 6.80 -46.53
C PHE A 118 0.89 7.40 -45.36
N SER A 119 1.54 8.54 -45.61
CA SER A 119 2.16 9.39 -44.59
C SER A 119 1.10 10.33 -44.02
N ALA A 120 1.07 10.49 -42.70
CA ALA A 120 0.52 11.68 -42.05
C ALA A 120 1.29 11.96 -40.75
N SER A 121 1.97 13.10 -40.77
CA SER A 121 2.66 13.75 -39.66
C SER A 121 1.66 14.25 -38.60
N ALA A 122 2.19 14.53 -37.41
CA ALA A 122 1.61 15.25 -36.27
C ALA A 122 0.80 14.43 -35.24
N LEU A 123 1.47 14.05 -34.15
CA LEU A 123 1.17 14.62 -32.84
C LEU A 123 2.35 14.35 -31.88
N GLY A 124 2.85 15.42 -31.25
CA GLY A 124 3.90 15.35 -30.24
C GLY A 124 3.49 14.51 -29.04
N GLY A 125 4.05 13.31 -28.94
CA GLY A 125 4.08 12.52 -27.73
C GLY A 125 5.32 12.89 -26.93
N GLY A 126 5.23 13.96 -26.15
CA GLY A 126 6.21 14.23 -25.09
C GLY A 126 6.26 13.03 -24.17
N SER A 127 7.26 12.19 -24.35
CA SER A 127 7.65 11.18 -23.37
C SER A 127 8.16 11.95 -22.16
N SER A 128 7.23 12.34 -21.29
CA SER A 128 7.51 12.67 -19.91
C SER A 128 8.14 11.41 -19.33
N ARG A 129 9.47 11.37 -19.36
CA ARG A 129 10.28 10.55 -18.49
C ARG A 129 9.77 10.84 -17.08
N ALA A 130 8.84 10.02 -16.61
CA ALA A 130 8.34 10.12 -15.25
C ALA A 130 9.54 9.84 -14.36
N SER A 131 10.12 10.91 -13.83
CA SER A 131 11.29 10.86 -12.98
C SER A 131 11.03 9.85 -11.86
N ALA A 132 11.91 8.86 -11.77
CA ALA A 132 11.92 7.79 -10.76
C ALA A 132 12.12 8.29 -9.31
N SER A 133 11.96 9.59 -9.09
CA SER A 133 12.10 10.31 -7.83
C SER A 133 10.78 10.81 -7.26
N SER A 134 9.65 10.57 -7.94
CA SER A 134 8.33 10.84 -7.35
C SER A 134 7.96 9.69 -6.39
N VAL A 135 7.53 10.04 -5.18
CA VAL A 135 6.98 9.12 -4.15
C VAL A 135 5.97 8.12 -4.74
N ALA A 136 5.31 8.50 -5.84
CA ALA A 136 4.34 7.71 -6.58
C ALA A 136 4.91 6.44 -7.26
N ALA A 137 6.21 6.33 -7.52
CA ALA A 137 6.80 5.26 -8.33
C ALA A 137 7.76 4.32 -7.56
N ASN A 138 8.37 4.78 -6.46
CA ASN A 138 9.37 3.98 -5.74
C ASN A 138 8.93 3.68 -4.28
N PRO A 139 8.59 2.42 -3.96
CA PRO A 139 8.18 1.99 -2.62
C PRO A 139 9.28 2.08 -1.58
N THR A 140 10.55 1.94 -1.97
CA THR A 140 11.70 1.89 -1.05
C THR A 140 12.46 3.21 -1.01
N SER A 141 11.91 4.29 -1.60
CA SER A 141 12.55 5.59 -1.54
C SER A 141 12.56 6.14 -0.10
N PRO A 142 13.61 6.86 0.32
CA PRO A 142 13.68 7.44 1.67
C PRO A 142 12.55 8.43 1.95
N GLN A 143 12.05 9.10 0.91
CA GLN A 143 10.89 10.00 1.01
C GLN A 143 9.58 9.24 1.28
N THR A 144 9.39 8.09 0.63
CA THR A 144 8.24 7.20 0.87
C THR A 144 8.31 6.61 2.28
N GLU A 145 9.50 6.17 2.71
CA GLU A 145 9.73 5.61 4.04
C GLU A 145 9.41 6.65 5.14
N GLU A 146 9.86 7.90 4.96
CA GLU A 146 9.55 9.01 5.87
C GLU A 146 8.05 9.29 5.94
N ALA A 147 7.37 9.34 4.78
CA ALA A 147 5.94 9.54 4.71
C ALA A 147 5.15 8.42 5.40
N VAL A 148 5.55 7.16 5.21
CA VAL A 148 4.94 6.01 5.88
C VAL A 148 5.17 6.09 7.39
N ARG A 149 6.36 6.48 7.84
CA ARG A 149 6.64 6.64 9.28
C ARG A 149 5.75 7.70 9.93
N GLN A 150 5.58 8.85 9.28
CA GLN A 150 4.72 9.93 9.78
C GLN A 150 3.24 9.52 9.77
N PHE A 151 2.79 8.79 8.74
CA PHE A 151 1.46 8.18 8.71
C PHE A 151 1.24 7.22 9.88
N MET A 152 2.18 6.28 10.12
CA MET A 152 2.07 5.30 11.21
C MET A 152 2.04 5.98 12.58
N GLY A 153 2.86 7.01 12.79
CA GLY A 153 2.85 7.81 14.01
C GLY A 153 1.50 8.50 14.26
N GLU A 154 0.93 9.15 13.24
CA GLU A 154 -0.38 9.82 13.37
C GLU A 154 -1.51 8.81 13.60
N VAL A 155 -1.46 7.62 12.97
CA VAL A 155 -2.43 6.55 13.22
C VAL A 155 -2.28 5.97 14.62
N TYR A 156 -1.05 5.82 15.12
CA TYR A 156 -0.78 5.33 16.48
C TYR A 156 -1.39 6.24 17.55
N GLU A 157 -1.24 7.55 17.44
CA GLU A 157 -1.88 8.49 18.38
C GLU A 157 -3.42 8.35 18.39
N ASN A 158 -4.02 8.18 17.21
CA ASN A 158 -5.47 7.99 17.09
C ASN A 158 -5.91 6.62 17.63
N TYR A 159 -5.07 5.60 17.46
CA TYR A 159 -5.30 4.26 18.01
C TYR A 159 -5.28 4.29 19.54
N VAL A 160 -4.26 4.92 20.14
CA VAL A 160 -4.14 5.09 21.60
C VAL A 160 -5.38 5.76 22.18
N LYS A 161 -5.86 6.85 21.57
CA LYS A 161 -7.10 7.54 22.00
C LYS A 161 -8.33 6.62 21.95
N THR A 162 -8.38 5.69 21.00
CA THR A 162 -9.50 4.75 20.85
C THR A 162 -9.43 3.63 21.90
N VAL A 163 -8.25 3.07 22.14
CA VAL A 163 -8.08 1.98 23.12
C VAL A 163 -8.09 2.45 24.57
N MET A 164 -7.82 3.74 24.84
CA MET A 164 -7.95 4.34 26.17
C MET A 164 -9.42 4.62 26.56
N SER A 165 -10.36 4.42 25.65
CA SER A 165 -11.78 4.48 25.99
C SER A 165 -12.14 3.34 26.94
N PRO A 166 -12.77 3.60 28.10
CA PRO A 166 -13.13 2.56 29.07
C PRO A 166 -14.14 1.53 28.52
N PHE A 167 -14.80 1.84 27.40
CA PHE A 167 -15.73 0.93 26.72
C PHE A 167 -15.06 0.05 25.65
N TYR A 168 -13.78 0.29 25.37
CA TYR A 168 -13.03 -0.54 24.44
C TYR A 168 -12.54 -1.80 25.16
N ARG A 169 -12.88 -2.98 24.64
CA ARG A 169 -12.30 -4.25 25.13
C ARG A 169 -11.14 -4.65 24.24
N GLN A 170 -10.09 -5.17 24.85
CA GLN A 170 -8.92 -5.67 24.13
C GLN A 170 -9.33 -6.78 23.14
N GLY A 171 -8.83 -6.70 21.91
CA GLY A 171 -9.15 -7.66 20.85
C GLY A 171 -10.45 -7.38 20.07
N MET A 172 -11.24 -6.36 20.44
CA MET A 172 -12.41 -5.98 19.65
C MET A 172 -12.04 -5.20 18.39
N GLU A 173 -12.78 -5.44 17.29
CA GLU A 173 -12.66 -4.65 16.07
C GLU A 173 -12.97 -3.16 16.30
N ILE A 174 -12.16 -2.29 15.69
CA ILE A 174 -12.35 -0.85 15.74
C ILE A 174 -13.41 -0.44 14.70
N ARG A 175 -14.66 -0.34 15.15
CA ARG A 175 -15.80 0.06 14.30
C ARG A 175 -16.12 1.57 14.30
N SER A 176 -15.29 2.38 14.95
CA SER A 176 -15.51 3.83 15.07
C SER A 176 -15.37 4.54 13.71
N SER A 177 -16.44 5.21 13.28
CA SER A 177 -16.45 6.03 12.05
C SER A 177 -15.49 7.22 12.14
N VAL A 178 -15.35 7.80 13.33
CA VAL A 178 -14.40 8.90 13.59
C VAL A 178 -12.98 8.41 13.40
N PHE A 179 -12.63 7.24 13.94
CA PHE A 179 -11.31 6.65 13.75
C PHE A 179 -11.02 6.42 12.26
N ARG A 180 -11.95 5.81 11.53
CA ARG A 180 -11.82 5.58 10.08
C ARG A 180 -11.63 6.87 9.29
N SER A 181 -12.37 7.92 9.63
CA SER A 181 -12.23 9.25 9.01
C SER A 181 -10.84 9.85 9.27
N ARG A 182 -10.33 9.75 10.51
CA ARG A 182 -8.98 10.21 10.88
C ARG A 182 -7.88 9.46 10.15
N VAL A 183 -7.97 8.13 10.05
CA VAL A 183 -7.00 7.32 9.29
C VAL A 183 -7.04 7.67 7.80
N THR A 184 -8.23 7.89 7.25
CA THR A 184 -8.40 8.31 5.84
C THR A 184 -7.77 9.69 5.60
N ALA A 185 -7.95 10.64 6.52
CA ALA A 185 -7.34 11.96 6.44
C ALA A 185 -5.81 11.90 6.53
N ALA A 186 -5.27 11.08 7.44
CA ALA A 186 -3.83 10.84 7.55
C ALA A 186 -3.28 10.19 6.27
N GLY A 187 -4.01 9.24 5.68
CA GLY A 187 -3.68 8.63 4.40
C GLY A 187 -3.55 9.68 3.30
N ARG A 188 -4.55 10.57 3.13
CA ARG A 188 -4.49 11.63 2.11
C ARG A 188 -3.36 12.65 2.33
N LYS A 189 -3.00 12.91 3.58
CA LYS A 189 -1.97 13.89 3.95
C LYS A 189 -0.56 13.37 3.68
N TRP A 190 -0.31 12.10 4.00
CA TRP A 190 1.04 11.54 3.98
C TRP A 190 1.34 10.69 2.73
N LEU A 191 0.34 9.95 2.22
CA LEU A 191 0.47 8.90 1.19
C LEU A 191 -0.19 9.27 -0.15
#